data_AF-A0A959UPF8-F1
#
_entry.id   AF-A0A959UPF8-F1
#
_cell.length_a   1.000
_cell.length_b   1.000
_cell.length_c   1.000
_cell.angle_alpha   90.00
_cell.angle_beta   90.00
_cell.angle_gamma   90.00
#
_symmetry.space_group_name_H-M   'P 1'
#
loop_
_entity.id
_entity.type
_entity.pdbx_description
1 polymer ?
#
loop_
_entity_poly.entity_id
_entity_poly.type
_entity_poly.pdbx_seq_one_letter_code
_entity_poly.pdbx_strand_id
1 'polypeptide(L)'
;ELSVALLNALVCGVLILVYNLTIGSAQPLSFTVSIALFTVIIFAALFGTLTPLLLDRVKVDPALATGPFITTLNDIFGLIVYFVVGRLLYGMPW
;
A
#
# COMPACT_ATOMS: atom_id res chain seq x y z
N GLU A 1 15.79 5.02 1.64
CA GLU A 1 14.40 4.94 1.13
C GLU A 1 13.43 4.43 2.16
N LEU A 2 13.70 3.28 2.82
CA LEU A 2 12.78 2.73 3.82
C LEU A 2 12.40 3.70 4.96
N SER A 3 13.35 4.46 5.52
CA SER A 3 13.06 5.44 6.57
C SER A 3 12.16 6.59 6.10
N VAL A 4 12.36 7.06 4.85
CA VAL A 4 11.53 8.10 4.24
C VAL A 4 10.13 7.55 3.95
N ALA A 5 10.05 6.30 3.47
CA ALA A 5 8.80 5.61 3.23
C ALA A 5 8.01 5.38 4.52
N LEU A 6 8.67 5.00 5.61
CA LEU A 6 8.04 4.84 6.92
C LEU A 6 7.45 6.15 7.43
N LEU A 7 8.21 7.24 7.32
CA LEU A 7 7.73 8.56 7.71
C LEU A 7 6.53 8.99 6.83
N ASN A 8 6.62 8.80 5.52
CA ASN A 8 5.53 9.10 4.59
C ASN A 8 4.28 8.24 4.85
N ALA A 9 4.47 6.94 5.07
CA ALA A 9 3.39 6.00 5.40
C ALA A 9 2.66 6.43 6.68
N LEU A 10 3.42 6.82 7.71
CA LEU A 10 2.88 7.29 8.98
C LEU A 10 2.10 8.60 8.81
N VAL A 11 2.67 9.58 8.10
CA VAL A 11 2.00 10.86 7.84
C VAL A 11 0.71 10.65 7.04
N CYS A 12 0.76 9.99 5.89
CA CYS A 12 -0.42 9.74 5.06
C CYS A 12 -1.47 8.88 5.77
N GLY A 13 -1.05 7.83 6.49
CA GLY A 13 -1.94 6.94 7.23
C GLY A 13 -2.67 7.65 8.38
N VAL A 14 -1.97 8.53 9.11
CA VAL A 14 -2.58 9.34 10.18
C VAL A 14 -3.51 10.41 9.59
N LEU A 15 -3.09 11.10 8.52
CA LEU A 15 -3.91 12.12 7.86
C LEU A 15 -5.24 11.53 7.38
N ILE A 16 -5.20 10.38 6.69
CA ILE A 16 -6.43 9.76 6.19
C ILE A 16 -7.28 9.20 7.34
N LEU A 17 -6.66 8.74 8.44
CA LEU A 17 -7.40 8.30 9.63
C LEU A 17 -8.18 9.46 10.25
N VAL A 18 -7.48 10.56 10.53
CA VAL A 18 -8.07 11.76 11.13
C VAL A 18 -9.18 12.31 10.22
N TYR A 19 -8.94 12.39 8.91
CA TYR A 19 -9.95 12.83 7.95
C TYR A 19 -11.21 11.95 7.95
N ASN A 20 -11.06 10.62 7.95
CA ASN A 20 -12.23 9.73 7.97
C ASN A 20 -13.00 9.80 9.30
N LEU A 21 -12.30 10.03 10.42
CA LEU A 21 -12.95 10.22 11.71
C LEU A 21 -13.70 11.57 11.80
N THR A 22 -13.19 12.65 11.19
CA THR A 22 -13.85 13.96 11.21
C THR A 22 -15.09 14.03 10.32
N ILE A 23 -15.14 13.27 9.23
CA ILE A 23 -16.33 13.18 8.37
C ILE A 23 -17.39 12.19 8.91
N GLY A 24 -17.11 11.51 10.02
CA GLY A 24 -18.04 10.56 10.64
C GLY A 24 -18.15 9.22 9.90
N SER A 25 -17.08 8.80 9.19
CA SER A 25 -17.05 7.50 8.53
C SER A 25 -17.03 6.35 9.53
N ALA A 26 -17.54 5.19 9.13
CA ALA A 26 -17.58 4.00 9.98
C ALA A 26 -16.17 3.66 10.49
N GLN A 27 -16.02 3.48 11.81
CA GLN A 27 -14.73 3.24 12.44
C GLN A 27 -13.94 2.05 11.81
N PRO A 28 -14.57 0.90 11.47
CA PRO A 28 -13.87 -0.18 10.78
C PRO A 28 -13.32 0.23 9.41
N LEU A 29 -14.05 1.05 8.65
CA LEU A 29 -13.60 1.56 7.35
C LEU A 29 -12.39 2.48 7.52
N SER A 30 -12.45 3.43 8.47
CA SER A 30 -11.39 4.39 8.74
C SER A 30 -10.07 3.69 9.06
N PHE A 31 -10.09 2.69 9.95
CA PHE A 31 -8.91 1.90 10.26
C PHE A 31 -8.45 1.02 9.09
N THR A 32 -9.39 0.44 8.32
CA THR A 32 -9.05 -0.36 7.13
C THR A 32 -8.27 0.46 6.11
N VAL A 33 -8.76 1.64 5.75
CA VAL A 33 -8.13 2.52 4.76
C VAL A 33 -6.75 2.98 5.24
N SER A 34 -6.64 3.41 6.51
CA SER A 34 -5.38 3.90 7.07
C SER A 34 -4.29 2.84 7.16
N ILE A 35 -4.64 1.63 7.63
CA ILE A 35 -3.69 0.52 7.72
C ILE A 35 -3.28 0.07 6.32
N ALA A 36 -4.24 -0.06 5.40
CA ALA A 36 -3.94 -0.44 4.02
C ALA A 36 -3.00 0.56 3.35
N LEU A 37 -3.29 1.87 3.46
CA LEU A 37 -2.44 2.92 2.88
C LEU A 37 -1.03 2.91 3.47
N PHE A 38 -0.91 2.75 4.79
CA PHE A 38 0.38 2.64 5.46
C PHE A 38 1.21 1.47 4.92
N THR A 39 0.61 0.28 4.84
CA THR A 39 1.28 -0.92 4.34
C THR A 39 1.68 -0.79 2.86
N VAL A 40 0.79 -0.26 2.03
CA VAL A 40 1.03 -0.04 0.59
C VAL A 40 2.22 0.89 0.36
N ILE A 41 2.34 1.99 1.10
CA ILE A 41 3.47 2.93 0.93
C ILE A 41 4.82 2.26 1.27
N ILE A 42 4.85 1.40 2.28
CA ILE A 42 6.07 0.65 2.64
C ILE A 42 6.42 -0.36 1.54
N PHE A 43 5.43 -1.09 1.03
CA PHE A 43 5.63 -2.04 -0.07
C PHE A 43 6.06 -1.35 -1.36
N ALA A 44 5.48 -0.19 -1.69
CA ALA A 44 5.87 0.60 -2.85
C ALA A 44 7.35 0.99 -2.79
N ALA A 45 7.87 1.34 -1.60
CA ALA A 45 9.29 1.66 -1.43
C ALA A 45 10.20 0.43 -1.58
N LEU A 46 9.77 -0.73 -1.09
CA LEU A 46 10.50 -2.00 -1.27
C LEU A 46 10.53 -2.41 -2.75
N PHE A 47 9.36 -2.40 -3.41
CA PHE A 47 9.26 -2.82 -4.80
C PHE A 47 9.80 -1.77 -5.79
N GLY A 48 9.91 -0.51 -5.40
CA GLY A 48 10.53 0.54 -6.21
C GLY A 48 11.99 0.24 -6.55
N THR A 49 12.73 -0.41 -5.66
CA THR A 49 14.12 -0.84 -5.91
C THR A 49 14.24 -2.29 -6.36
N LEU A 50 13.41 -3.18 -5.83
CA LEU A 50 13.45 -4.60 -6.19
C LEU A 50 12.97 -4.85 -7.62
N THR A 51 11.95 -4.15 -8.11
CA THR A 51 11.38 -4.38 -9.44
C THR A 51 12.40 -4.15 -10.57
N PRO A 52 13.14 -3.02 -10.62
CA PRO A 52 14.19 -2.84 -11.64
C PRO A 52 15.25 -3.93 -11.62
N LEU A 53 15.71 -4.34 -10.42
CA LEU A 53 16.71 -5.40 -10.24
C LEU A 53 16.20 -6.75 -10.72
N LEU A 54 14.94 -7.09 -10.43
CA LEU A 54 14.32 -8.33 -10.88
C LEU A 54 14.16 -8.36 -12.40
N LEU A 55 13.74 -7.25 -13.00
CA LEU A 55 13.58 -7.12 -14.46
C LEU A 55 14.92 -7.29 -15.20
N ASP A 56 15.97 -6.63 -14.70
CA ASP A 56 17.32 -6.77 -15.25
C ASP A 56 17.82 -8.23 -15.19
N ARG A 57 17.55 -8.92 -14.07
CA ARG A 57 17.89 -10.34 -13.89
C ARG A 57 17.20 -11.27 -14.88
N VAL A 58 15.98 -10.94 -15.32
CA VAL A 58 15.25 -11.72 -16.33
C VAL A 58 15.45 -11.19 -17.75
N LYS A 59 16.41 -10.29 -17.97
CA LYS A 59 16.75 -9.67 -19.27
C LYS A 59 15.60 -8.86 -19.88
N VAL A 60 14.73 -8.29 -19.05
CA VAL A 60 13.70 -7.33 -19.45
C VAL A 60 14.21 -5.93 -19.15
N ASP A 61 14.11 -5.02 -20.12
CA ASP A 61 14.55 -3.64 -19.95
C ASP A 61 13.78 -2.95 -18.80
N PRO A 62 14.44 -2.61 -17.68
CA PRO A 62 13.80 -1.96 -16.55
C PRO A 62 13.22 -0.58 -16.90
N ALA A 63 13.83 0.16 -17.82
CA ALA A 63 13.38 1.51 -18.16
C ALA A 63 11.99 1.52 -18.82
N LEU A 64 11.63 0.44 -19.51
CA LEU A 64 10.34 0.29 -20.18
C LEU A 64 9.29 -0.38 -19.29
N ALA A 65 9.68 -1.33 -18.44
CA ALA A 65 8.74 -2.20 -17.72
C ALA A 65 8.48 -1.79 -16.26
N THR A 66 9.38 -1.04 -15.61
CA THR A 66 9.27 -0.73 -14.17
C THR A 66 7.99 0.04 -13.81
N GLY A 67 7.59 1.04 -14.61
CA GLY A 67 6.39 1.82 -14.35
C GLY A 67 5.12 0.96 -14.22
N PRO A 68 4.72 0.24 -15.30
CA PRO A 68 3.55 -0.64 -15.26
C PRO A 68 3.65 -1.75 -14.21
N PHE A 69 4.83 -2.33 -13.98
CA PHE A 69 5.00 -3.37 -12.97
C PHE A 69 4.81 -2.84 -11.55
N ILE A 70 5.45 -1.72 -11.22
CA ILE A 70 5.36 -1.13 -9.88
C ILE A 70 3.92 -0.77 -9.55
N THR A 71 3.19 -0.11 -10.47
CA THR A 71 1.79 0.26 -10.22
C THR A 71 0.89 -0.96 -10.10
N THR A 72 1.06 -1.97 -10.97
CA THR A 72 0.24 -3.20 -10.92
C THR A 72 0.48 -3.99 -9.64
N LEU A 73 1.74 -4.16 -9.22
CA LEU A 73 2.06 -4.81 -7.95
C LEU A 73 1.45 -4.05 -6.79
N ASN A 74 1.57 -2.72 -6.80
CA ASN A 74 1.01 -1.87 -5.76
C ASN A 74 -0.52 -1.99 -5.66
N ASP A 75 -1.22 -2.09 -6.80
CA ASP A 75 -2.68 -2.30 -6.83
C ASP A 75 -3.08 -3.67 -6.28
N ILE A 76 -2.36 -4.74 -6.66
CA ILE A 76 -2.63 -6.10 -6.16
C ILE A 76 -2.41 -6.16 -4.65
N PHE A 77 -1.25 -5.70 -4.16
CA PHE A 77 -0.96 -5.69 -2.73
C PHE A 77 -1.91 -4.77 -1.96
N GLY A 78 -2.26 -3.62 -2.52
CA GLY A 78 -3.20 -2.68 -1.90
C GLY A 78 -4.58 -3.27 -1.71
N LEU A 79 -5.14 -3.92 -2.73
CA LEU A 79 -6.43 -4.59 -2.61
C LEU A 79 -6.37 -5.78 -1.65
N ILE A 80 -5.31 -6.59 -1.69
CA ILE A 80 -5.15 -7.71 -0.75
C ILE A 80 -5.15 -7.20 0.69
N VAL A 81 -4.32 -6.21 1.00
CA VAL A 81 -4.25 -5.67 2.37
C VAL A 81 -5.57 -5.02 2.77
N TYR A 82 -6.17 -4.22 1.88
CA TYR A 82 -7.45 -3.57 2.15
C TYR A 82 -8.55 -4.58 2.49
N PHE A 83 -8.74 -5.62 1.68
CA PHE A 83 -9.76 -6.63 1.92
C PHE A 83 -9.46 -7.52 3.11
N VAL A 84 -8.19 -7.87 3.37
CA VAL A 84 -7.80 -8.66 4.55
C VAL A 84 -8.04 -7.87 5.84
N VAL A 85 -7.59 -6.62 5.90
CA VAL A 85 -7.79 -5.77 7.08
C VAL A 85 -9.28 -5.47 7.26
N GLY A 86 -9.98 -5.14 6.18
CA GLY A 86 -11.43 -4.93 6.22
C GLY A 86 -12.15 -6.16 6.77
N ARG A 87 -11.86 -7.34 6.23
CA ARG A 87 -12.46 -8.58 6.72
C ARG A 87 -12.21 -8.80 8.22
N LEU A 88 -10.97 -8.58 8.70
CA LEU A 88 -10.63 -8.72 10.11
C LEU A 88 -11.39 -7.73 11.00
N LEU A 89 -11.52 -6.47 10.57
CA LEU A 89 -12.19 -5.42 11.34
C LEU A 89 -13.72 -5.50 11.29
N TYR A 90 -14.28 -5.98 10.19
CA TYR A 90 -15.72 -6.19 10.03
C TYR A 90 -16.19 -7.57 10.53
N GLY A 91 -15.26 -8.47 10.91
CA GLY A 91 -15.59 -9.80 11.42
C GLY A 91 -16.27 -10.71 10.39
N MET A 92 -16.02 -10.50 9.10
CA MET A 92 -16.70 -11.25 8.04
C MET A 92 -16.09 -12.65 7.85
N PRO A 93 -16.91 -13.71 7.67
CA PRO A 93 -16.42 -15.04 7.29
C PRO A 93 -15.81 -15.05 5.87
N TRP A 94 -15.08 -16.11 5.53
CA TRP A 94 -14.48 -16.27 4.18
C TRP A 94 -15.57 -16.63 3.16
#